data_AF-A0A2M9PC43-F1
#
_entry.id   AF-A0A2M9PC43-F1
#
_cell.length_a   1.000
_cell.length_b   1.000
_cell.length_c   1.000
_cell.angle_alpha   90.00
_cell.angle_beta   90.00
_cell.angle_gamma   90.00
#
_symmetry.space_group_name_H-M   'P 1'
#
loop_
_entity.id
_entity.type
_entity.pdbx_description
1 polymer ?
#
loop_
_entity_poly.entity_id
_entity_poly.type
_entity_poly.pdbx_seq_one_letter_code
_entity_poly.pdbx_strand_id
1 'polypeptide(L)'
;MPVLPVLILTPEQADDLAQMTAGEENQILARPIDGGEHAGMRALPTRVRSDPSYSGEGFQAVFAVLSEVELDTAVAWPAVEDD
;
A
#
# COMPACT_ATOMS: atom_id res chain seq x y z
N MET A 1 19.22 -4.33 -4.97
CA MET A 1 18.25 -3.22 -4.90
C MET A 1 17.22 -3.62 -3.85
N PRO A 2 16.81 -2.74 -2.92
CA PRO A 2 15.89 -3.12 -1.86
C PRO A 2 14.49 -3.37 -2.43
N VAL A 3 14.14 -4.65 -2.56
CA VAL A 3 12.78 -5.10 -2.85
C VAL A 3 11.99 -5.15 -1.54
N LEU A 4 10.75 -4.67 -1.55
CA LEU A 4 9.86 -4.66 -0.39
C LEU A 4 8.58 -5.44 -0.74
N PRO A 5 8.14 -6.40 0.09
CA PRO A 5 6.84 -7.02 -0.10
C PRO A 5 5.73 -6.01 0.21
N VAL A 6 4.90 -5.74 -0.79
CA VAL A 6 3.79 -4.80 -0.69
C VAL A 6 2.53 -5.40 -1.29
N LEU A 7 1.39 -4.91 -0.81
CA LEU A 7 0.10 -5.08 -1.44
C LEU A 7 -0.11 -3.94 -2.45
N ILE A 8 -0.53 -4.28 -3.66
CA ILE A 8 -0.88 -3.32 -4.70
C ILE A 8 -2.37 -3.04 -4.65
N LEU A 9 -2.71 -1.76 -4.60
CA LEU A 9 -4.08 -1.25 -4.59
C LEU A 9 -4.28 -0.32 -5.78
N THR A 10 -5.50 -0.32 -6.34
CA THR A 10 -5.93 0.77 -7.22
C THR A 10 -6.07 2.07 -6.39
N PRO A 11 -6.07 3.25 -7.04
CA PRO A 11 -6.36 4.51 -6.36
C PRO A 11 -7.69 4.49 -5.60
N GLU A 12 -8.73 3.89 -6.18
CA GLU A 12 -10.04 3.73 -5.52
C GLU A 12 -9.96 2.84 -4.27
N GLN A 13 -9.31 1.68 -4.36
CA GLN A 13 -9.14 0.79 -3.20
C GLN A 13 -8.33 1.45 -2.07
N ALA A 14 -7.33 2.26 -2.42
CA ALA A 14 -6.56 3.01 -1.44
C ALA A 14 -7.38 4.12 -0.77
N ASP A 15 -8.27 4.78 -1.51
CA ASP A 15 -9.17 5.79 -0.98
C ASP A 15 -10.22 5.18 -0.04
N ASP A 16 -10.85 4.07 -0.45
CA ASP A 16 -11.77 3.28 0.39
C ASP A 16 -11.09 2.88 1.71
N LEU A 17 -9.86 2.35 1.65
CA LEU A 17 -9.12 1.96 2.84
C LEU A 17 -8.78 3.16 3.74
N ALA A 18 -8.41 4.30 3.14
CA ALA A 18 -8.15 5.53 3.87
C ALA A 18 -9.42 6.07 4.53
N GLN A 19 -10.58 5.96 3.90
CA GLN A 19 -11.88 6.34 4.47
C GLN A 19 -12.31 5.40 5.60
N MET A 20 -12.15 4.08 5.41
CA MET A 20 -12.44 3.06 6.44
C MET A 20 -11.61 3.28 7.72
N THR A 21 -10.38 3.77 7.57
CA THR A 21 -9.45 4.02 8.68
C THR A 21 -9.35 5.50 9.08
N ALA A 22 -10.18 6.39 8.51
CA ALA A 22 -10.11 7.83 8.76
C ALA A 22 -10.41 8.22 10.22
N GLY A 23 -11.11 7.37 10.97
CA GLY A 23 -11.40 7.55 12.40
C GLY A 23 -10.43 6.83 13.34
N GLU A 24 -9.51 6.03 12.80
CA GLU A 24 -8.55 5.26 13.59
C GLU A 24 -7.33 6.12 13.92
N GLU A 25 -6.70 5.88 15.07
CA GLU A 25 -5.44 6.55 15.43
C GLU A 25 -4.33 6.27 14.39
N ASN A 26 -4.41 5.11 13.74
CA ASN A 26 -3.52 4.70 12.67
C ASN A 26 -4.31 4.64 11.36
N GLN A 27 -4.50 5.79 10.71
CA GLN A 27 -5.08 5.80 9.37
C GLN A 27 -4.13 5.09 8.39
N ILE A 28 -4.65 4.16 7.58
CA ILE A 28 -3.87 3.52 6.52
C ILE A 28 -3.84 4.44 5.30
N LEU A 29 -2.63 4.91 4.96
CA LEU A 29 -2.38 5.69 3.75
C LEU A 29 -1.41 4.93 2.84
N ALA A 30 -1.94 4.34 1.77
CA ALA A 30 -1.12 3.66 0.78
C ALA A 30 -0.30 4.66 -0.04
N ARG A 31 0.99 4.37 -0.20
CA ARG A 31 1.93 5.25 -0.88
C ARG A 31 1.73 5.14 -2.40
N PRO A 32 1.57 6.24 -3.15
CA PRO A 32 1.50 6.19 -4.62
C PRO A 32 2.80 5.66 -5.20
N ILE A 33 2.72 4.87 -6.26
CA ILE A 33 3.87 4.33 -6.99
C ILE A 33 4.12 5.22 -8.21
N ASP A 34 5.32 5.79 -8.31
CA ASP A 34 5.65 6.79 -9.34
C ASP A 34 6.29 6.15 -10.58
N GLY A 35 6.91 4.98 -10.44
CA GLY A 35 7.62 4.30 -11.53
C GLY A 35 7.49 2.78 -11.55
N GLY A 36 7.96 2.16 -12.63
CA GLY A 36 7.95 0.70 -12.81
C GLY A 36 6.63 0.13 -13.34
N GLU A 37 6.47 -1.19 -13.21
CA GLU A 37 5.30 -1.94 -13.73
C GLU A 37 3.98 -1.53 -13.06
N HIS A 38 4.02 -1.07 -11.81
CA HIS A 38 2.86 -0.67 -11.04
C HIS A 38 2.69 0.86 -10.92
N ALA A 39 3.32 1.64 -11.80
CA ALA A 39 3.17 3.09 -11.83
C ALA A 39 1.68 3.51 -11.91
N GLY A 40 1.28 4.50 -11.10
CA GLY A 40 -0.11 4.94 -10.98
C GLY A 40 -0.98 4.13 -10.01
N MET A 41 -0.47 2.99 -9.51
CA MET A 41 -1.10 2.23 -8.42
C MET A 41 -0.60 2.72 -7.06
N ARG A 42 -1.05 2.07 -5.99
CA ARG A 42 -0.72 2.38 -4.61
C ARG A 42 -0.09 1.16 -3.95
N ALA A 43 0.97 1.35 -3.17
CA ALA A 43 1.65 0.31 -2.42
C ALA A 43 1.35 0.42 -0.93
N LEU A 44 1.01 -0.70 -0.31
CA LEU A 44 0.89 -0.83 1.14
C LEU A 44 1.81 -1.93 1.66
N PRO A 45 2.66 -1.69 2.66
CA PRO A 45 3.53 -2.73 3.22
C PRO A 45 2.74 -3.92 3.75
N THR A 46 3.15 -5.15 3.41
CA THR A 46 2.43 -6.38 3.85
C THR A 46 2.36 -6.52 5.37
N ARG A 47 3.31 -5.92 6.11
CA ARG A 47 3.31 -5.88 7.58
C ARG A 47 2.01 -5.31 8.18
N VAL A 48 1.27 -4.49 7.44
CA VAL A 48 -0.02 -3.93 7.89
C VAL A 48 -1.07 -5.03 8.11
N ARG A 49 -1.00 -6.14 7.36
CA ARG A 49 -1.88 -7.31 7.57
C ARG A 49 -1.69 -7.97 8.93
N SER A 50 -0.48 -7.87 9.47
CA SER A 50 -0.11 -8.44 10.75
C SER A 50 -0.34 -7.48 11.92
N ASP A 51 -0.82 -6.26 11.65
CA ASP A 51 -1.12 -5.29 12.70
C ASP A 51 -2.44 -5.66 13.39
N PRO A 52 -2.44 -5.83 14.73
CA PRO A 52 -3.65 -6.19 15.46
C PRO A 52 -4.77 -5.14 15.32
N SER A 53 -4.43 -3.89 15.01
CA SER A 53 -5.40 -2.80 14.80
C SER A 53 -6.33 -3.06 13.61
N TYR A 54 -5.89 -3.86 12.63
CA TYR A 54 -6.68 -4.19 11.43
C TYR A 54 -7.03 -5.69 11.35
N SER A 55 -7.10 -6.35 12.50
CA SER A 55 -7.47 -7.78 12.60
C SER A 55 -8.97 -8.04 12.40
N GLY A 56 -9.80 -7.00 12.33
CA GLY A 56 -11.24 -7.12 12.12
C GLY A 56 -11.63 -7.72 10.76
N GLU A 57 -12.77 -8.43 10.72
CA GLU A 57 -13.24 -9.15 9.52
C GLU A 57 -13.37 -8.26 8.27
N GLY A 58 -13.74 -6.98 8.43
CA GLY A 58 -13.84 -6.03 7.32
C GLY A 58 -12.48 -5.76 6.64
N PHE A 59 -11.41 -5.58 7.42
CA PHE A 59 -10.07 -5.35 6.87
C PHE A 59 -9.46 -6.61 6.27
N GLN A 60 -9.72 -7.78 6.88
CA GLN A 60 -9.26 -9.05 6.35
C GLN A 60 -9.86 -9.35 4.98
N ALA A 61 -11.15 -9.03 4.77
CA ALA A 61 -11.78 -9.15 3.46
C ALA A 61 -11.13 -8.24 2.40
N VAL A 62 -10.77 -7.01 2.76
CA VAL A 62 -10.03 -6.10 1.87
C VAL A 62 -8.65 -6.68 1.55
N PHE A 63 -7.88 -7.11 2.55
CA PHE A 63 -6.54 -7.66 2.32
C PHE A 63 -6.56 -8.98 1.53
N ALA A 64 -7.63 -9.76 1.59
CA ALA A 64 -7.74 -11.04 0.88
C ALA A 64 -7.84 -10.87 -0.66
N VAL A 65 -8.30 -9.71 -1.15
CA VAL A 65 -8.43 -9.44 -2.59
C VAL A 65 -7.24 -8.68 -3.18
N LEU A 66 -6.31 -8.22 -2.34
CA LEU A 66 -5.13 -7.48 -2.80
C LEU A 66 -4.04 -8.44 -3.30
N SER A 67 -3.32 -8.01 -4.33
CA SER A 67 -2.17 -8.75 -4.85
C SER A 67 -0.90 -8.36 -4.10
N GLU A 68 -0.20 -9.36 -3.58
CA GLU A 68 1.12 -9.20 -2.97
C GLU A 68 2.21 -9.31 -4.04
N VAL A 69 3.13 -8.34 -4.06
CA VAL A 69 4.24 -8.28 -5.00
C VAL A 69 5.54 -7.88 -4.29
N GLU A 70 6.67 -8.30 -4.83
CA GLU A 70 7.99 -7.79 -4.44
C GLU A 70 8.30 -6.52 -5.26
N LEU A 71 8.14 -5.35 -4.64
CA LEU A 71 8.30 -4.08 -5.31
C LEU A 71 9.75 -3.58 -5.18
N ASP A 72 10.43 -3.32 -6.31
CA ASP A 72 11.71 -2.61 -6.28
C ASP A 72 11.48 -1.12 -5.93
N THR A 73 11.85 -0.77 -4.71
CA THR A 73 11.60 0.58 -4.18
C THR A 73 12.37 1.68 -4.91
N ALA A 74 13.52 1.36 -5.50
CA ALA A 74 14.31 2.34 -6.26
C ALA A 74 13.66 2.66 -7.62
N VAL A 75 12.92 1.70 -8.18
CA VAL A 75 12.15 1.89 -9.42
C VAL A 75 10.80 2.53 -9.12
N ALA A 76 10.13 2.11 -8.04
CA ALA A 76 8.83 2.62 -7.63
C ALA A 76 8.88 4.08 -7.14
N TRP A 77 9.95 4.43 -6.43
CA TRP A 77 10.21 5.76 -5.89
C TRP A 77 11.64 6.18 -6.23
N PRO A 78 11.90 6.53 -7.50
CA PRO A 78 13.20 7.03 -7.88
C PRO A 78 13.55 8.25 -7.04
N ALA A 79 14.82 8.40 -6.68
CA ALA A 79 15.29 9.62 -6.05
C ALA A 79 14.93 10.79 -6.97
N VAL A 80 14.26 11.80 -6.42
CA VAL A 80 14.02 13.03 -7.16
C VAL A 80 15.39 13.69 -7.32
N GLU A 81 15.87 13.91 -8.54
CA GLU A 81 17.05 14.74 -8.77
C GLU A 81 16.65 16.18 -8.41
N ASP A 82 17.13 16.69 -7.27
CA ASP A 82 17.09 18.12 -6.96
C ASP A 82 17.93 18.86 -8.01
N ASP A 83 17.27 19.63 -8.89
CA ASP A 83 17.90 20.62 -9.79
C ASP A 83 18.02 21.99 -9.11
#